data_AF-A0A821P744-F1
#
_entry.id   AF-A0A821P744-F1
#
_cell.length_a   1.000
_cell.length_b   1.000
_cell.length_c   1.000
_cell.angle_alpha   90.00
_cell.angle_beta   90.00
_cell.angle_gamma   90.00
#
_symmetry.space_group_name_H-M   'P 1'
#
loop_
_entity.id
_entity.type
_entity.pdbx_description
1 polymer ?
#
loop_
_entity_poly.entity_id
_entity_poly.type
_entity_poly.pdbx_seq_one_letter_code
_entity_poly.pdbx_strand_id
1 'polypeptide(L)'
;MLVNPGGPGGSGLGLATLGKSVPNNVGDAYDWIGFDPRGVGLSRPALSCLPYYFSGPRPNYVPLNDTLENIWLMRSKDYAMACATNNSKLLQYMTTIDIAKDMESIRVALFQDQINYFGFSYGTYLGQVYATLFPDRVRRMVLDSNVDARMVWFQANLNQDLAFERNIKIWFRWLAKYNNVLHLGQTESQVEKQWNSTLKQLENNPFNNTVGPDEWLDIFLIAAYYQ
;
A
#
# COMPACT_ATOMS: atom_id res chain seq x y z
N MET A 1 16.84 -9.79 -12.42
CA MET A 1 15.43 -9.37 -12.29
C MET A 1 15.35 -8.33 -11.21
N LEU A 2 15.22 -7.05 -11.59
CA LEU A 2 14.89 -5.98 -10.65
C LEU A 2 13.46 -6.18 -10.16
N VAL A 3 13.22 -6.02 -8.87
CA VAL A 3 11.90 -6.27 -8.28
C VAL A 3 11.49 -5.17 -7.30
N ASN A 4 10.22 -4.77 -7.33
CA ASN A 4 9.65 -3.77 -6.44
C ASN A 4 8.27 -4.21 -5.89
N PRO A 5 8.03 -4.11 -4.56
CA PRO A 5 6.79 -4.57 -3.93
C PRO A 5 5.59 -3.64 -4.17
N GLY A 6 5.82 -2.41 -4.61
CA GLY A 6 4.81 -1.37 -4.60
C GLY A 6 4.67 -0.66 -3.24
N GLY A 7 3.42 -0.45 -2.82
CA GLY A 7 3.05 0.48 -1.75
C GLY A 7 2.39 1.74 -2.33
N PRO A 8 3.13 2.84 -2.61
CA PRO A 8 4.57 3.07 -2.45
C PRO A 8 5.03 3.04 -0.98
N GLY A 9 6.34 3.04 -0.75
CA GLY A 9 6.94 3.01 0.60
C GLY A 9 7.31 1.62 1.12
N GLY A 10 7.03 0.56 0.35
CA GLY A 10 7.47 -0.80 0.67
C GLY A 10 8.96 -1.00 0.40
N SER A 11 9.67 -1.60 1.36
CA SER A 11 11.07 -2.00 1.18
C SER A 11 11.18 -3.17 0.20
N GLY A 12 12.06 -3.05 -0.79
CA GLY A 12 12.27 -4.09 -1.80
C GLY A 12 13.31 -5.13 -1.42
N LEU A 13 14.15 -4.88 -0.42
CA LEU A 13 15.33 -5.72 -0.12
C LEU A 13 14.97 -7.20 0.12
N GLY A 14 13.85 -7.48 0.78
CA GLY A 14 13.40 -8.86 1.03
C GLY A 14 13.03 -9.65 -0.24
N LEU A 15 12.69 -8.96 -1.33
CA LEU A 15 12.29 -9.58 -2.58
C LEU A 15 13.44 -10.18 -3.38
N ALA A 16 14.70 -10.01 -2.94
CA ALA A 16 15.84 -10.74 -3.51
C ALA A 16 15.66 -12.29 -3.40
N THR A 17 14.77 -12.76 -2.54
CA THR A 17 14.47 -14.19 -2.38
C THR A 17 13.30 -14.68 -3.24
N LEU A 18 12.60 -13.78 -3.95
CA LEU A 18 11.35 -14.07 -4.65
C LEU A 18 11.51 -15.13 -5.76
N GLY A 19 12.70 -15.25 -6.35
CA GLY A 19 12.98 -16.24 -7.39
C GLY A 19 12.60 -17.67 -7.01
N LYS A 20 12.76 -18.04 -5.73
CA LYS A 20 12.42 -19.38 -5.21
C LYS A 20 10.92 -19.68 -5.25
N SER A 21 10.08 -18.65 -5.30
CA SER A 21 8.63 -18.77 -5.37
C SER A 21 8.11 -18.74 -6.81
N VAL A 22 8.97 -18.51 -7.81
CA VAL A 22 8.57 -18.49 -9.21
C VAL A 22 8.46 -19.94 -9.73
N PRO A 23 7.29 -20.36 -10.25
CA PRO A 23 7.07 -21.73 -10.68
C PRO A 23 8.02 -22.19 -11.79
N ASN A 24 8.14 -23.51 -11.94
CA ASN A 24 8.86 -24.17 -13.03
C ASN A 24 10.34 -23.77 -13.14
N ASN A 25 10.98 -23.42 -12.02
CA ASN A 25 12.38 -22.97 -11.93
C ASN A 25 12.71 -21.75 -12.80
N VAL A 26 11.69 -20.99 -13.26
CA VAL A 26 11.93 -19.79 -14.08
C VAL A 26 12.67 -18.72 -13.29
N GLY A 27 12.49 -18.69 -11.98
CA GLY A 27 13.21 -17.79 -11.08
C GLY A 27 14.72 -18.00 -11.09
N ASP A 28 15.19 -19.23 -11.30
CA ASP A 28 16.62 -19.60 -11.27
C ASP A 28 17.41 -19.02 -12.45
N ALA A 29 16.72 -18.57 -13.50
CA ALA A 29 17.33 -17.95 -14.67
C ALA A 29 17.77 -16.48 -14.43
N TYR A 30 17.52 -15.92 -13.25
CA TYR A 30 17.79 -14.52 -12.96
C TYR A 30 18.38 -14.32 -11.55
N ASP A 31 19.32 -13.38 -11.44
CA ASP A 31 19.65 -12.79 -10.15
C ASP A 31 18.52 -11.85 -9.72
N TRP A 32 17.87 -12.11 -8.58
CA TRP A 32 16.78 -11.27 -8.07
C TRP A 32 17.32 -10.13 -7.23
N ILE A 33 17.04 -8.90 -7.65
CA ILE A 33 17.59 -7.68 -7.07
C ILE A 33 16.44 -6.83 -6.58
N GLY A 34 16.16 -6.95 -5.29
CA GLY A 34 15.29 -6.04 -4.57
C GLY A 34 16.05 -4.77 -4.18
N PHE A 35 15.41 -3.61 -4.32
CA PHE A 35 16.00 -2.33 -3.93
C PHE A 35 14.99 -1.50 -3.14
N ASP A 36 15.50 -0.68 -2.23
CA ASP A 36 14.70 0.33 -1.56
C ASP A 36 14.69 1.61 -2.39
N PRO A 37 13.52 2.11 -2.84
CA PRO A 37 13.45 3.42 -3.48
C PRO A 37 14.03 4.52 -2.59
N ARG A 38 14.46 5.64 -3.18
CA ARG A 38 14.84 6.84 -2.43
C ARG A 38 13.79 7.17 -1.36
N GLY A 39 14.25 7.52 -0.15
CA GLY A 39 13.36 7.81 0.99
C GLY A 39 12.72 6.60 1.66
N VAL A 40 12.92 5.37 1.17
CA VAL A 40 12.28 4.15 1.69
C VAL A 40 13.29 3.25 2.39
N GLY A 41 12.87 2.55 3.46
CA GLY A 41 13.64 1.48 4.10
C GLY A 41 15.06 1.91 4.52
N LEU A 42 16.07 1.23 3.98
CA LEU A 42 17.48 1.49 4.25
C LEU A 42 18.09 2.55 3.33
N SER A 43 17.39 3.03 2.30
CA SER A 43 17.86 4.16 1.48
C SER A 43 17.97 5.43 2.31
N ARG A 44 18.98 6.26 2.01
CA ARG A 44 19.28 7.48 2.78
C ARG A 44 19.30 8.73 1.88
N PRO A 45 18.77 9.87 2.37
CA PRO A 45 18.02 10.02 3.63
C PRO A 45 16.67 9.28 3.60
N ALA A 46 16.26 8.68 4.72
CA ALA A 46 14.96 8.04 4.84
C ALA A 46 13.88 9.09 5.11
N LEU A 47 12.73 8.97 4.47
CA LEU A 47 11.61 9.89 4.66
C LEU A 47 10.90 9.58 5.97
N SER A 48 10.77 10.57 6.84
CA SER A 48 9.96 10.48 8.06
C SER A 48 9.31 11.82 8.37
N CYS A 49 7.99 11.82 8.57
CA CYS A 49 7.22 13.04 8.78
C CYS A 49 6.88 13.23 10.26
N LEU A 50 6.00 12.37 10.79
CA LEU A 50 5.49 12.44 12.15
C LEU A 50 5.34 11.03 12.73
N PRO A 51 6.21 10.61 13.69
CA PRO A 51 6.27 9.23 14.19
C PRO A 51 4.97 8.67 14.80
N TYR A 52 4.06 9.51 15.28
CA TYR A 52 2.84 9.10 15.99
C TYR A 52 1.55 9.39 15.22
N TYR A 53 1.63 9.70 13.93
CA TYR A 53 0.45 10.04 13.14
C TYR A 53 -0.60 8.92 13.11
N PHE A 54 -0.13 7.67 12.98
CA PHE A 54 -0.98 6.47 12.94
C PHE A 54 -1.19 5.82 14.32
N SER A 55 -0.79 6.49 15.41
CA SER A 55 -1.03 5.97 16.75
C SER A 55 -2.51 6.12 17.12
N GLY A 56 -3.10 5.04 17.62
CA GLY A 56 -4.46 5.02 18.12
C GLY A 56 -4.63 5.67 19.50
N PRO A 57 -5.88 5.87 19.94
CA PRO A 57 -7.10 5.59 19.19
C PRO A 57 -7.41 6.74 18.22
N ARG A 58 -7.60 6.41 16.94
CA ARG A 58 -7.92 7.40 15.90
C ARG A 58 -9.43 7.56 15.73
N PRO A 59 -9.92 8.78 15.43
CA PRO A 59 -11.35 9.04 15.20
C PRO A 59 -11.78 8.39 13.87
N ASN A 60 -13.07 8.24 13.59
CA ASN A 60 -13.53 7.52 12.38
C ASN A 60 -13.11 8.26 11.09
N TYR A 61 -12.56 7.55 10.09
CA TYR A 61 -12.26 8.10 8.77
C TYR A 61 -13.46 8.72 8.06
N VAL A 62 -14.67 8.19 8.28
CA VAL A 62 -15.89 8.73 7.65
C VAL A 62 -16.23 10.07 8.31
N PRO A 63 -16.18 11.21 7.60
CA PRO A 63 -16.47 12.52 8.18
C PRO A 63 -17.99 12.70 8.35
N LEU A 64 -18.55 12.08 9.39
CA LEU A 64 -19.99 12.06 9.66
C LEU A 64 -20.57 13.44 10.08
N ASN A 65 -19.70 14.40 10.42
CA ASN A 65 -20.04 15.76 10.81
C ASN A 65 -18.82 16.70 10.69
N ASP A 66 -19.08 18.00 10.74
CA ASP A 66 -18.07 19.06 10.63
C ASP A 66 -16.96 18.95 11.69
N THR A 67 -17.26 18.49 12.90
CA THR A 67 -16.24 18.34 13.95
C THR A 67 -15.21 17.29 13.54
N LEU A 68 -15.68 16.13 13.08
CA LEU A 68 -14.82 15.03 12.64
C LEU A 68 -14.03 15.38 11.38
N GLU A 69 -14.66 16.06 10.43
CA GLU A 69 -13.99 16.59 9.24
C GLU A 69 -12.85 17.56 9.63
N ASN A 70 -13.12 18.52 10.52
CA ASN A 70 -12.12 19.48 10.99
C ASN A 70 -10.95 18.79 11.71
N ILE A 71 -11.20 17.74 12.50
CA ILE A 71 -10.14 16.94 13.13
C ILE A 71 -9.21 16.36 12.06
N TRP A 72 -9.76 15.75 11.00
CA TRP A 72 -8.95 15.18 9.93
C TRP A 72 -8.20 16.21 9.09
N LEU A 73 -8.82 17.36 8.81
CA LEU A 73 -8.16 18.47 8.12
C LEU A 73 -6.97 19.00 8.93
N MET A 74 -7.13 19.18 10.25
CA MET A 74 -6.03 19.61 11.13
C MET A 74 -4.93 18.55 11.18
N ARG A 75 -5.26 17.29 11.44
CA ARG A 75 -4.29 16.17 11.48
C ARG A 75 -3.50 16.06 10.19
N SER A 76 -4.18 16.12 9.04
CA SER A 76 -3.54 16.03 7.72
C SER A 76 -2.63 17.23 7.43
N LYS A 77 -3.06 18.44 7.82
CA LYS A 77 -2.24 19.65 7.72
C LYS A 77 -0.98 19.54 8.57
N ASP A 78 -1.10 19.12 9.82
CA ASP A 78 0.04 18.98 10.73
C ASP A 78 1.03 17.92 10.22
N TYR A 79 0.54 16.80 9.68
CA TYR A 79 1.37 15.79 9.05
C TYR A 79 2.14 16.34 7.85
N ALA A 80 1.45 17.06 6.94
CA ALA A 80 2.06 17.67 5.78
C ALA A 80 3.12 18.73 6.16
N MET A 81 2.84 19.55 7.18
CA MET A 81 3.80 20.54 7.69
C MET A 81 5.02 19.88 8.34
N ALA A 82 4.83 18.77 9.07
CA ALA A 82 5.93 17.98 9.63
C ALA A 82 6.78 17.34 8.53
N CYS A 83 6.17 16.77 7.48
CA CYS A 83 6.88 16.28 6.30
C CYS A 83 7.74 17.38 5.66
N ALA A 84 7.13 18.55 5.40
CA ALA A 84 7.79 19.66 4.74
C ALA A 84 8.97 20.20 5.55
N THR A 85 8.80 20.36 6.87
CA THR A 85 9.85 20.84 7.78
C THR A 85 11.02 19.86 7.82
N ASN A 86 10.74 18.57 7.97
CA ASN A 86 11.78 17.55 8.19
C ASN A 86 12.47 17.10 6.90
N ASN A 87 11.84 17.27 5.73
CA ASN A 87 12.28 16.63 4.48
C ASN A 87 12.23 17.54 3.24
N SER A 88 12.15 18.87 3.42
CA SER A 88 11.93 19.86 2.33
C SER A 88 12.75 19.59 1.05
N LYS A 89 14.04 19.28 1.17
CA LYS A 89 14.91 18.98 0.03
C LYS A 89 14.60 17.63 -0.62
N LEU A 90 14.38 16.59 0.19
CA LEU A 90 14.11 15.24 -0.32
C LEU A 90 12.79 15.22 -1.09
N LEU A 91 11.73 15.85 -0.55
CA LEU A 91 10.39 15.84 -1.14
C LEU A 91 10.33 16.38 -2.57
N GLN A 92 11.26 17.26 -2.97
CA GLN A 92 11.35 17.79 -4.34
C GLN A 92 11.75 16.73 -5.37
N TYR A 93 12.36 15.62 -4.92
CA TYR A 93 12.94 14.59 -5.78
C TYR A 93 12.40 13.19 -5.44
N MET A 94 11.16 13.11 -4.96
CA MET A 94 10.50 11.86 -4.56
C MET A 94 9.42 11.42 -5.55
N THR A 95 9.47 11.88 -6.80
CA THR A 95 8.48 11.48 -7.80
C THR A 95 8.76 10.07 -8.33
N THR A 96 7.76 9.45 -8.96
CA THR A 96 7.96 8.15 -9.62
C THR A 96 8.96 8.24 -10.79
N ILE A 97 9.05 9.40 -11.45
CA ILE A 97 10.06 9.69 -12.47
C ILE A 97 11.47 9.64 -11.85
N ASP A 98 11.63 10.20 -10.66
CA ASP A 98 12.92 10.21 -9.96
C ASP A 98 13.35 8.80 -9.55
N ILE A 99 12.41 7.95 -9.12
CA ILE A 99 12.67 6.54 -8.80
C ILE A 99 12.99 5.75 -10.08
N ALA A 100 12.31 6.01 -11.20
CA ALA A 100 12.62 5.40 -12.48
C ALA A 100 14.04 5.77 -12.98
N LYS A 101 14.50 6.99 -12.72
CA LYS A 101 15.90 7.38 -12.98
C LYS A 101 16.90 6.67 -12.06
N ASP A 102 16.52 6.34 -10.82
CA ASP A 102 17.37 5.50 -9.96
C ASP A 102 17.50 4.09 -10.52
N MET A 103 16.44 3.54 -11.11
CA MET A 103 16.51 2.23 -11.78
C MET A 103 17.52 2.24 -12.94
N GLU A 104 17.67 3.34 -13.67
CA GLU A 104 18.75 3.49 -14.67
C GLU A 104 20.14 3.47 -14.05
N SER A 105 20.33 4.19 -12.94
CA SER A 105 21.59 4.16 -12.20
C SER A 105 21.93 2.73 -11.74
N ILE A 106 20.94 1.98 -11.26
CA ILE A 106 21.11 0.58 -10.87
C ILE A 106 21.45 -0.28 -12.09
N ARG A 107 20.76 -0.11 -13.23
CA ARG A 107 21.07 -0.84 -14.47
C ARG A 107 22.53 -0.64 -14.90
N VAL A 108 22.99 0.61 -14.90
CA VAL A 108 24.39 0.96 -15.24
C VAL A 108 25.36 0.33 -14.26
N ALA A 109 25.09 0.41 -12.96
CA ALA A 109 25.94 -0.18 -11.92
C ALA A 109 26.02 -1.72 -12.00
N LEU A 110 24.99 -2.37 -12.53
CA LEU A 110 24.96 -3.81 -12.80
C LEU A 110 25.59 -4.20 -14.15
N PHE A 111 26.13 -3.22 -14.89
CA PHE A 111 26.72 -3.41 -16.23
C PHE A 111 25.77 -4.10 -17.22
N GLN A 112 24.46 -3.80 -17.15
CA GLN A 112 23.45 -4.38 -18.02
C GLN A 112 23.03 -3.41 -19.12
N ASP A 113 22.87 -3.87 -20.37
CA ASP A 113 22.35 -3.03 -21.45
C ASP A 113 20.86 -2.71 -21.32
N GLN A 114 20.10 -3.65 -20.75
CA GLN A 114 18.65 -3.60 -20.54
C GLN A 114 18.28 -4.30 -19.22
N ILE A 115 17.18 -3.89 -18.58
CA ILE A 115 16.67 -4.55 -17.37
C ILE A 115 15.64 -5.64 -17.69
N ASN A 116 15.58 -6.64 -16.80
CA ASN A 116 14.37 -7.43 -16.59
C ASN A 116 13.73 -6.93 -15.29
N TYR A 117 12.42 -6.65 -15.28
CA TYR A 117 11.71 -6.05 -14.15
C TYR A 117 10.46 -6.84 -13.75
N PHE A 118 10.22 -6.97 -12.44
CA PHE A 118 8.99 -7.50 -11.86
C PHE A 118 8.43 -6.46 -10.87
N GLY A 119 7.27 -5.87 -11.19
CA GLY A 119 6.60 -4.91 -10.31
C GLY A 119 5.28 -5.45 -9.78
N PHE A 120 5.03 -5.26 -8.48
CA PHE A 120 3.74 -5.50 -7.85
C PHE A 120 3.07 -4.18 -7.50
N SER A 121 1.73 -4.09 -7.60
CA SER A 121 0.97 -2.94 -7.09
C SER A 121 1.54 -1.59 -7.62
N TYR A 122 1.88 -0.61 -6.78
CA TYR A 122 2.56 0.64 -7.20
C TYR A 122 3.82 0.39 -8.06
N GLY A 123 4.54 -0.71 -7.82
CA GLY A 123 5.69 -1.13 -8.63
C GLY A 123 5.32 -1.34 -10.10
N THR A 124 4.06 -1.62 -10.42
CA THR A 124 3.57 -1.68 -11.81
C THR A 124 3.51 -0.31 -12.47
N TYR A 125 3.10 0.73 -11.73
CA TYR A 125 3.12 2.10 -12.21
C TYR A 125 4.57 2.59 -12.38
N LEU A 126 5.45 2.24 -11.45
CA LEU A 126 6.89 2.49 -11.58
C LEU A 126 7.47 1.83 -12.85
N GLY A 127 7.11 0.57 -13.12
CA GLY A 127 7.52 -0.12 -14.35
C GLY A 127 7.03 0.57 -15.63
N GLN A 128 5.77 1.02 -15.65
CA GLN A 128 5.20 1.78 -16.77
C GLN A 128 5.93 3.11 -17.00
N VAL A 129 6.24 3.86 -15.93
CA VAL A 129 7.02 5.11 -16.02
C VAL A 129 8.43 4.83 -16.55
N TYR A 130 9.11 3.79 -16.05
CA TYR A 130 10.43 3.41 -16.54
C TYR A 130 10.41 3.04 -18.03
N ALA A 131 9.47 2.20 -18.46
CA ALA A 131 9.33 1.79 -19.86
C ALA A 131 9.00 2.97 -20.79
N THR A 132 8.32 4.00 -20.28
CA THR A 132 8.03 5.23 -21.03
C THR A 132 9.26 6.12 -21.19
N LEU A 133 10.07 6.26 -20.14
CA LEU A 133 11.27 7.10 -20.15
C LEU A 133 12.46 6.44 -20.86
N PHE A 134 12.57 5.11 -20.78
CA PHE A 134 13.70 4.33 -21.27
C PHE A 134 13.25 3.07 -22.04
N PRO A 135 12.45 3.22 -23.12
CA PRO A 135 11.86 2.08 -23.83
C PRO A 135 12.91 1.08 -24.35
N ASP A 136 14.04 1.58 -24.86
CA ASP A 136 15.13 0.74 -25.38
C ASP A 136 15.94 0.02 -24.29
N ARG A 137 15.67 0.32 -23.00
CA ARG A 137 16.35 -0.27 -21.84
C ARG A 137 15.54 -1.37 -21.15
N VAL A 138 14.41 -1.78 -21.71
CA VAL A 138 13.58 -2.87 -21.19
C VAL A 138 13.78 -4.14 -22.03
N ARG A 139 14.18 -5.24 -21.39
CA ARG A 139 14.25 -6.57 -22.02
C ARG A 139 13.00 -7.38 -21.77
N ARG A 140 12.59 -7.50 -20.50
CA ARG A 140 11.37 -8.19 -20.06
C ARG A 140 10.75 -7.45 -18.89
N MET A 141 9.43 -7.44 -18.83
CA MET A 141 8.71 -6.77 -17.77
C MET A 141 7.48 -7.58 -17.39
N VAL A 142 7.33 -7.86 -16.10
CA VAL A 142 6.13 -8.43 -15.49
C VAL A 142 5.52 -7.39 -14.57
N LEU A 143 4.23 -7.12 -14.76
CA LEU A 143 3.45 -6.21 -13.95
C LEU A 143 2.29 -7.03 -13.37
N ASP A 144 2.26 -7.17 -12.05
CA ASP A 144 1.23 -7.92 -11.32
C ASP A 144 0.39 -6.96 -10.47
N SER A 145 -0.93 -7.04 -10.62
CA SER A 145 -1.92 -6.16 -9.98
C SER A 145 -1.75 -4.69 -10.41
N ASN A 146 -1.98 -4.46 -11.70
CA ASN A 146 -1.64 -3.22 -12.39
C ASN A 146 -2.38 -1.99 -11.88
N VAL A 147 -1.63 -0.93 -11.61
CA VAL A 147 -2.14 0.43 -11.41
C VAL A 147 -2.29 1.10 -12.77
N ASP A 148 -3.49 1.59 -13.08
CA ASP A 148 -3.74 2.37 -14.29
C ASP A 148 -3.10 3.76 -14.19
N ALA A 149 -2.07 4.00 -15.00
CA ALA A 149 -1.32 5.26 -15.01
C ALA A 149 -2.20 6.50 -15.33
N ARG A 150 -3.37 6.33 -15.96
CA ARG A 150 -4.28 7.43 -16.31
C ARG A 150 -5.11 7.91 -15.11
N MET A 151 -5.22 7.09 -14.07
CA MET A 151 -6.10 7.29 -12.93
C MET A 151 -5.36 7.21 -11.58
N VAL A 152 -4.02 7.21 -11.62
CA VAL A 152 -3.18 7.04 -10.43
C VAL A 152 -3.51 8.07 -9.34
N TRP A 153 -3.36 7.66 -8.09
CA TRP A 153 -3.71 8.42 -6.88
C TRP A 153 -5.22 8.44 -6.63
N PHE A 154 -5.87 9.59 -6.77
CA PHE A 154 -7.21 9.79 -6.22
C PHE A 154 -8.26 8.85 -6.82
N GLN A 155 -8.36 8.79 -8.16
CA GLN A 155 -9.36 7.96 -8.83
C GLN A 155 -9.09 6.46 -8.63
N ALA A 156 -7.83 6.04 -8.60
CA ALA A 156 -7.46 4.66 -8.30
C ALA A 156 -7.91 4.24 -6.89
N ASN A 157 -7.77 5.12 -5.88
CA ASN A 157 -8.25 4.86 -4.52
C ASN A 157 -9.79 4.76 -4.48
N LEU A 158 -10.51 5.69 -5.13
CA LEU A 158 -11.98 5.60 -5.19
C LEU A 158 -12.47 4.31 -5.85
N ASN A 159 -11.80 3.86 -6.91
CA ASN A 159 -12.13 2.58 -7.55
C ASN A 159 -11.78 1.38 -6.67
N GLN A 160 -10.73 1.49 -5.85
CA GLN A 160 -10.34 0.47 -4.89
C GLN A 160 -11.39 0.30 -3.79
N ASP A 161 -12.01 1.38 -3.29
CA ASP A 161 -13.07 1.31 -2.28
C ASP A 161 -14.23 0.41 -2.71
N LEU A 162 -14.66 0.53 -3.98
CA LEU A 162 -15.72 -0.32 -4.55
C LEU A 162 -15.33 -1.80 -4.60
N ALA A 163 -14.07 -2.08 -4.94
CA ALA A 163 -13.55 -3.45 -4.96
C ALA A 163 -13.41 -4.02 -3.54
N PHE A 164 -13.00 -3.20 -2.58
CA PHE A 164 -12.84 -3.60 -1.19
C PHE A 164 -14.18 -3.88 -0.53
N GLU A 165 -15.18 -3.06 -0.79
CA GLU A 165 -16.56 -3.28 -0.34
C GLU A 165 -17.11 -4.62 -0.86
N ARG A 166 -16.80 -4.97 -2.11
CA ARG A 166 -17.15 -6.29 -2.65
C ARG A 166 -16.40 -7.42 -1.94
N ASN A 167 -15.08 -7.27 -1.75
CA ASN A 167 -14.23 -8.32 -1.19
C ASN A 167 -14.54 -8.57 0.29
N ILE A 168 -14.78 -7.51 1.09
CA ILE A 168 -15.14 -7.67 2.49
C ILE A 168 -16.49 -8.38 2.64
N LYS A 169 -17.44 -8.17 1.73
CA LYS A 169 -18.71 -8.91 1.70
C LYS A 169 -18.55 -10.38 1.35
N ILE A 170 -17.62 -10.73 0.46
CA ILE A 170 -17.24 -12.13 0.20
C ILE A 170 -16.71 -12.78 1.49
N TRP A 171 -15.84 -12.06 2.22
CA TRP A 171 -15.30 -12.52 3.49
C TRP A 171 -16.39 -12.67 4.56
N PHE A 172 -17.30 -11.71 4.71
CA PHE A 172 -18.45 -11.81 5.63
C PHE A 172 -19.34 -13.01 5.32
N ARG A 173 -19.59 -13.29 4.05
CA ARG A 173 -20.31 -14.50 3.63
C ARG A 173 -19.55 -15.78 3.98
N TRP A 174 -18.23 -15.77 3.89
CA TRP A 174 -17.41 -16.89 4.33
C TRP A 174 -17.50 -17.08 5.85
N LEU A 175 -17.37 -16.02 6.64
CA LEU A 175 -17.50 -16.07 8.11
C LEU A 175 -18.86 -16.63 8.55
N ALA A 176 -19.93 -16.24 7.86
CA ALA A 176 -21.28 -16.70 8.16
C ALA A 176 -21.43 -18.23 8.07
N LYS A 177 -20.65 -18.91 7.20
CA LYS A 177 -20.62 -20.38 7.11
C LYS A 177 -20.10 -21.05 8.38
N TYR A 178 -19.36 -20.31 9.22
CA TYR A 178 -18.72 -20.80 10.44
C TYR A 178 -19.37 -20.22 11.71
N ASN A 179 -20.64 -19.81 11.64
CA ASN A 179 -21.36 -19.23 12.79
C ASN A 179 -21.41 -20.16 14.03
N ASN A 180 -21.37 -21.47 13.83
CA ASN A 180 -21.33 -22.44 14.92
C ASN A 180 -20.05 -22.35 15.78
N VAL A 181 -18.98 -21.73 15.25
CA VAL A 181 -17.70 -21.51 15.93
C VAL A 181 -17.48 -20.03 16.25
N LEU A 182 -17.74 -19.15 15.26
CA LEU A 182 -17.41 -17.73 15.37
C LEU A 182 -18.51 -16.89 16.04
N HIS A 183 -19.76 -17.36 16.03
CA HIS A 183 -20.91 -16.68 16.62
C HIS A 183 -21.11 -15.23 16.13
N LEU A 184 -20.77 -14.94 14.86
CA LEU A 184 -20.87 -13.60 14.25
C LEU A 184 -22.15 -13.35 13.46
N GLY A 185 -22.99 -14.38 13.26
CA GLY A 185 -24.17 -14.32 12.41
C GLY A 185 -24.19 -15.45 11.37
N GLN A 186 -25.38 -15.92 11.02
CA GLN A 186 -25.62 -16.99 10.03
C GLN A 186 -25.69 -16.46 8.59
N THR A 187 -25.74 -15.15 8.39
CA THR A 187 -25.79 -14.51 7.07
C THR A 187 -24.75 -13.39 6.95
N GLU A 188 -24.37 -13.06 5.71
CA GLU A 188 -23.49 -11.93 5.40
C GLU A 188 -23.95 -10.63 6.08
N SER A 189 -25.25 -10.30 5.98
CA SER A 189 -25.82 -9.09 6.58
C SER A 189 -25.79 -9.10 8.11
N GLN A 190 -25.91 -10.27 8.75
CA GLN A 190 -25.77 -10.37 10.20
C GLN A 190 -24.32 -10.12 10.65
N VAL A 191 -23.34 -10.67 9.92
CA VAL A 191 -21.91 -10.43 10.18
C VAL A 191 -21.56 -8.96 9.95
N GLU A 192 -22.01 -8.37 8.85
CA GLU A 192 -21.82 -6.95 8.55
C GLU A 192 -22.45 -6.04 9.62
N LYS A 193 -23.67 -6.37 10.09
CA LYS A 193 -24.32 -5.64 11.17
C LYS A 193 -23.51 -5.72 12.48
N GLN A 194 -22.98 -6.90 12.81
CA GLN A 194 -22.14 -7.07 14.00
C GLN A 194 -20.87 -6.22 13.89
N TRP A 195 -20.20 -6.26 12.74
CA TRP A 195 -18.99 -5.49 12.46
C TRP A 195 -19.23 -3.98 12.56
N ASN A 196 -20.31 -3.48 11.94
CA ASN A 196 -20.70 -2.07 12.01
C ASN A 196 -21.10 -1.63 13.42
N SER A 197 -21.75 -2.51 14.18
CA SER A 197 -22.09 -2.24 15.58
C SER A 197 -20.84 -2.09 16.44
N THR A 198 -19.81 -2.90 16.21
CA THR A 198 -18.53 -2.78 16.92
C THR A 198 -17.81 -1.49 16.54
N LEU A 199 -17.74 -1.15 15.25
CA LEU A 199 -17.20 0.14 14.79
C LEU A 199 -17.85 1.32 15.53
N LYS A 200 -19.18 1.35 15.58
CA LYS A 200 -19.95 2.40 16.28
C LYS A 200 -19.73 2.43 17.79
N GLN A 201 -19.49 1.30 18.43
CA GLN A 201 -19.15 1.26 19.86
C GLN A 201 -17.79 1.90 20.12
N LEU A 202 -16.81 1.64 19.25
CA LEU A 202 -15.45 2.19 19.36
C LEU A 202 -15.38 3.70 19.15
N GLU A 203 -16.35 4.30 18.45
CA GLU A 203 -16.45 5.77 18.32
C GLU A 203 -16.61 6.48 19.68
N ASN A 204 -17.33 5.86 20.62
CA ASN A 204 -17.59 6.45 21.94
C ASN A 204 -16.73 5.83 23.05
N ASN A 205 -16.34 4.56 22.89
CA ASN A 205 -15.60 3.80 23.89
C ASN A 205 -14.44 3.04 23.23
N PRO A 206 -13.32 3.70 22.90
CA PRO A 206 -12.13 3.05 22.39
C PRO A 206 -11.66 1.94 23.35
N PHE A 207 -11.33 0.77 22.80
CA PHE A 207 -10.88 -0.35 23.63
C PHE A 207 -9.48 -0.07 24.18
N ASN A 208 -9.33 -0.14 25.51
CA ASN A 208 -8.09 0.16 26.25
C ASN A 208 -7.43 1.49 25.88
N ASN A 209 -8.18 2.49 25.38
CA ASN A 209 -7.63 3.73 24.82
C ASN A 209 -6.53 3.50 23.76
N THR A 210 -6.59 2.40 23.01
CA THR A 210 -5.60 2.06 21.98
C THR A 210 -6.23 1.69 20.65
N VAL A 211 -7.45 1.14 20.66
CA VAL A 211 -8.19 0.75 19.46
C VAL A 211 -9.43 1.63 19.34
N GLY A 212 -9.38 2.57 18.40
CA GLY A 212 -10.53 3.37 17.98
C GLY A 212 -11.21 2.81 16.73
N PRO A 213 -12.16 3.56 16.15
CA PRO A 213 -12.84 3.18 14.90
C PRO A 213 -11.88 2.94 13.73
N ASP A 214 -10.82 3.73 13.58
CA ASP A 214 -9.86 3.55 12.48
C ASP A 214 -8.99 2.32 12.65
N GLU A 215 -8.52 2.04 13.88
CA GLU A 215 -7.79 0.80 14.13
C GLU A 215 -8.65 -0.43 13.80
N TRP A 216 -9.96 -0.36 14.05
CA TRP A 216 -10.90 -1.40 13.65
C TRP A 216 -10.95 -1.55 12.12
N LEU A 217 -11.07 -0.45 11.38
CA LEU A 217 -11.05 -0.47 9.91
C LEU A 217 -9.73 -1.05 9.38
N ASP A 218 -8.59 -0.56 9.87
CA ASP A 218 -7.26 -0.94 9.41
C ASP A 218 -6.98 -2.45 9.61
N ILE A 219 -7.44 -3.04 10.72
CA ILE A 219 -7.29 -4.48 11.01
C ILE A 219 -8.04 -5.33 9.98
N PHE A 220 -9.25 -4.95 9.60
CA PHE A 220 -10.06 -5.72 8.65
C PHE A 220 -9.80 -5.38 7.19
N LEU A 221 -9.06 -4.31 6.91
CA LEU A 221 -8.66 -3.95 5.55
C LEU A 221 -7.90 -5.10 4.87
N ILE A 222 -7.08 -5.84 5.62
CA ILE A 222 -6.36 -7.03 5.12
C ILE A 222 -7.33 -8.07 4.52
N ALA A 223 -8.52 -8.25 5.12
CA ALA A 223 -9.49 -9.20 4.59
C ALA A 223 -10.03 -8.76 3.22
N ALA A 224 -10.03 -7.47 2.90
CA ALA A 224 -10.42 -6.98 1.58
C ALA A 224 -9.31 -7.16 0.52
N TYR A 225 -8.04 -7.31 0.93
CA TYR A 225 -6.90 -7.51 0.03
C TYR A 225 -6.70 -8.95 -0.47
N TYR A 226 -7.15 -9.98 0.28
CA TYR A 226 -6.74 -11.38 0.07
C TYR A 226 -7.91 -12.37 -0.22
N GLN A 227 -9.02 -11.93 -0.82
CA GLN A 227 -10.16 -12.81 -1.20
C GLN A 227 -10.15 -13.21 -2.67
#